data_AF-A0A9E7KDC4-F1
#
_entry.id   AF-A0A9E7KDC4-F1
#
_cell.length_a   1.000
_cell.length_b   1.000
_cell.length_c   1.000
_cell.angle_alpha   90.00
_cell.angle_beta   90.00
_cell.angle_gamma   90.00
#
_symmetry.space_group_name_H-M   'P 1'
#
loop_
_entity.id
_entity.type
_entity.pdbx_description
1 polymer ?
#
loop_
_entity_poly.entity_id
_entity_poly.type
_entity_poly.pdbx_seq_one_letter_code
_entity_poly.pdbx_strand_id
1 'polypeptide(L)'
;MDMQSGQNSKGDSMLAQVFVDWRDKPCSPKKHGGMRAAVFVLAIQAFEIMAIAAVGNNLITYVFNEMHFPLSKSANIVTNFVGTVFLLSLLGGFLSDSYLGSFWTMLIFGIVELSGFVLLSIQAHLPQLRPPPCNMISKEDHCMEANGFKATIFFLALYLVALGSGCLKPNMIAHGADQFGNDDPDQSKKLSTYFNTAYFSFSVGELIALTVLVWVQTRSGMDVGFGVSAAAMAVGLVILICGAFFYRNKPPQGSIFTPIARV
;
A
#
# COMPACT_ATOMS: atom_id res chain seq x y z
N MET A 1 -13.39 64.53 18.68
CA MET A 1 -13.32 64.60 17.20
C MET A 1 -12.17 63.70 16.77
N ASP A 2 -12.26 62.39 17.01
CA ASP A 2 -13.10 61.39 16.29
C ASP A 2 -12.64 61.27 14.83
N MET A 3 -12.50 60.13 14.16
CA MET A 3 -12.73 58.70 14.42
C MET A 3 -12.25 57.97 13.13
N GLN A 4 -11.84 56.69 13.26
CA GLN A 4 -11.82 55.64 12.21
C GLN A 4 -10.83 55.83 11.02
N SER A 5 -10.08 54.83 10.54
CA SER A 5 -10.20 53.37 10.52
C SER A 5 -8.78 52.78 10.33
N GLY A 6 -8.34 51.65 10.88
CA GLY A 6 -9.08 50.54 11.43
C GLY A 6 -9.51 49.51 10.38
N GLN A 7 -8.60 49.01 9.55
CA GLN A 7 -8.65 47.68 8.87
C GLN A 7 -7.62 47.63 7.72
N ASN A 8 -6.43 47.05 7.92
CA ASN A 8 -5.70 46.37 6.82
C ASN A 8 -4.42 45.62 7.29
N SER A 9 -4.53 44.80 8.33
CA SER A 9 -3.43 43.87 8.65
C SER A 9 -3.91 42.59 9.34
N LYS A 10 -4.93 41.94 8.77
CA LYS A 10 -5.42 40.62 9.23
C LYS A 10 -5.85 39.68 8.09
N GLY A 11 -5.55 40.02 6.83
CA GLY A 11 -6.08 39.30 5.66
C GLY A 11 -5.13 38.33 4.95
N ASP A 12 -3.81 38.45 5.14
CA ASP A 12 -2.81 37.75 4.29
C ASP A 12 -1.83 36.85 5.06
N SER A 13 -2.25 36.27 6.18
CA SER A 13 -1.65 35.02 6.64
C SER A 13 -2.29 33.87 5.85
N MET A 14 -1.86 33.68 4.60
CA MET A 14 -2.14 32.48 3.80
C MET A 14 -1.97 31.25 4.69
N LEU A 15 -3.11 30.62 5.03
CA LEU A 15 -3.29 29.28 5.60
C LEU A 15 -1.98 28.59 6.01
N ALA A 16 -1.48 28.88 7.21
CA ALA A 16 -0.57 27.95 7.86
C ALA A 16 -1.31 26.62 7.91
N GLN A 17 -0.91 25.63 7.10
CA GLN A 17 -1.56 24.32 7.05
C GLN A 17 -1.51 23.75 8.47
N VAL A 18 -2.65 23.81 9.17
CA VAL A 18 -2.75 23.27 10.52
C VAL A 18 -2.81 21.76 10.34
N PHE A 19 -1.66 21.12 10.55
CA PHE A 19 -1.62 19.67 10.62
C PHE A 19 -2.40 19.20 11.86
N VAL A 20 -3.10 18.09 11.69
CA VAL A 20 -4.00 17.53 12.70
C VAL A 20 -3.49 16.18 13.18
N ASP A 21 -3.81 15.82 14.42
CA ASP A 21 -3.62 14.48 14.94
C ASP A 21 -4.70 13.53 14.36
N TRP A 22 -4.67 12.26 14.75
CA TRP A 22 -5.68 11.28 14.32
C TRP A 22 -7.11 11.57 14.84
N ARG A 23 -7.29 12.53 15.75
CA ARG A 23 -8.57 12.97 16.33
C ARG A 23 -8.97 14.38 15.87
N ASP A 24 -8.41 14.85 14.76
CA ASP A 24 -8.66 16.18 14.19
C ASP A 24 -8.31 17.36 15.12
N LYS A 25 -7.42 17.14 16.10
CA LYS A 25 -6.88 18.19 16.98
C LYS A 25 -5.58 18.75 16.42
N PRO A 26 -5.26 20.04 16.67
CA PRO A 26 -4.02 20.63 16.15
C PRO A 26 -2.77 19.93 16.70
N CYS A 27 -1.82 19.63 15.81
CA CYS A 27 -0.57 18.97 16.19
C CYS A 27 0.31 19.84 17.10
N SER A 28 0.74 19.28 18.23
CA SER A 28 1.80 19.88 19.06
C SER A 28 3.21 19.50 18.54
N PRO A 29 4.11 20.47 18.27
CA PRO A 29 5.43 20.23 17.67
C PRO A 29 6.40 19.41 18.54
N LYS A 30 6.15 19.28 19.86
CA LYS A 30 6.97 18.46 20.77
C LYS A 30 6.59 16.97 20.79
N LYS A 31 5.40 16.61 20.28
CA LYS A 31 4.82 15.26 20.43
C LYS A 31 4.58 14.55 19.10
N HIS A 32 4.29 15.30 18.04
CA HIS A 32 3.92 14.74 16.73
C HIS A 32 5.01 15.02 15.68
N GLY A 33 5.20 14.07 14.77
CA GLY A 33 6.16 14.16 13.67
C GLY A 33 7.59 13.75 14.03
N GLY A 34 8.51 14.04 13.12
CA GLY A 34 9.92 13.69 13.19
C GLY A 34 10.22 12.22 12.91
N MET A 35 11.48 11.84 13.15
CA MET A 35 11.99 10.50 12.82
C MET A 35 11.23 9.37 13.55
N ARG A 36 10.74 9.62 14.77
CA ARG A 36 9.97 8.61 15.53
C ARG A 36 8.68 8.21 14.83
N ALA A 37 7.95 9.20 14.30
CA ALA A 37 6.75 8.97 13.51
C ALA A 37 7.11 8.31 12.16
N ALA A 38 8.15 8.82 11.49
CA ALA A 38 8.60 8.30 10.22
C ALA A 38 9.00 6.81 10.28
N VAL A 39 9.63 6.35 11.38
CA VAL A 39 10.01 4.92 11.55
C VAL A 39 8.81 3.97 11.45
N PHE A 40 7.64 4.36 11.97
CA PHE A 40 6.44 3.52 11.82
C PHE A 40 6.00 3.41 10.36
N VAL A 41 6.09 4.51 9.59
CA VAL A 41 5.80 4.54 8.15
C VAL A 41 6.81 3.72 7.36
N LEU A 42 8.10 3.80 7.72
CA LEU A 42 9.17 3.00 7.12
C LEU A 42 9.00 1.51 7.39
N ALA A 43 8.50 1.15 8.56
CA ALA A 43 8.24 -0.24 8.93
C ALA A 43 7.07 -0.82 8.13
N ILE A 44 5.92 -0.14 8.04
CA ILE A 44 4.84 -0.60 7.15
C ILE A 44 5.31 -0.68 5.69
N GLN A 45 6.15 0.25 5.23
CA GLN A 45 6.76 0.18 3.88
C GLN A 45 7.55 -1.12 3.67
N ALA A 46 8.34 -1.54 4.66
CA ALA A 46 9.11 -2.78 4.60
C ALA A 46 8.20 -4.02 4.59
N PHE A 47 7.16 -4.04 5.41
CA PHE A 47 6.24 -5.17 5.50
C PHE A 47 5.34 -5.30 4.25
N GLU A 48 4.87 -4.18 3.71
CA GLU A 48 4.08 -4.16 2.48
C GLU A 48 4.93 -4.61 1.28
N ILE A 49 6.15 -4.05 1.11
CA ILE A 49 7.00 -4.47 -0.02
C ILE A 49 7.36 -5.94 0.08
N MET A 50 7.59 -6.43 1.31
CA MET A 50 7.88 -7.83 1.54
C MET A 50 6.70 -8.73 1.13
N ALA A 51 5.47 -8.37 1.50
CA ALA A 51 4.27 -9.13 1.17
C ALA A 51 3.98 -9.14 -0.34
N ILE A 52 4.00 -7.96 -0.99
CA ILE A 52 3.66 -7.80 -2.41
C ILE A 52 4.74 -8.36 -3.34
N ALA A 53 6.03 -8.21 -3.01
CA ALA A 53 7.11 -8.73 -3.83
C ALA A 53 7.10 -10.27 -3.85
N ALA A 54 6.83 -10.92 -2.73
CA ALA A 54 6.72 -12.37 -2.65
C ALA A 54 5.54 -12.91 -3.48
N VAL A 55 4.39 -12.22 -3.45
CA VAL A 55 3.25 -12.58 -4.30
C VAL A 55 3.58 -12.32 -5.76
N GLY A 56 4.07 -11.13 -6.12
CA GLY A 56 4.36 -10.76 -7.50
C GLY A 56 5.33 -11.72 -8.21
N ASN A 57 6.40 -12.14 -7.55
CA ASN A 57 7.41 -13.02 -8.14
C ASN A 57 6.93 -14.46 -8.33
N ASN A 58 6.15 -14.99 -7.39
CA ASN A 58 5.69 -16.38 -7.41
C ASN A 58 4.25 -16.55 -7.89
N LEU A 59 3.56 -15.46 -8.24
CA LEU A 59 2.21 -15.50 -8.79
C LEU A 59 2.17 -16.28 -10.10
N ILE A 60 3.16 -16.12 -10.98
CA ILE A 60 3.19 -16.87 -12.25
C ILE A 60 3.21 -18.37 -12.01
N THR A 61 3.98 -18.83 -11.03
CA THR A 61 4.08 -20.22 -10.60
C THR A 61 2.74 -20.73 -10.09
N TYR A 62 2.03 -19.92 -9.31
CA TYR A 62 0.68 -20.26 -8.84
C TYR A 62 -0.32 -20.38 -10.00
N VAL A 63 -0.35 -19.39 -10.90
CA VAL A 63 -1.30 -19.35 -12.01
C VAL A 63 -1.06 -20.49 -13.01
N PHE A 64 0.20 -20.84 -13.23
CA PHE A 64 0.58 -21.92 -14.13
C PHE A 64 0.38 -23.31 -13.49
N ASN A 65 0.97 -23.57 -12.32
CA ASN A 65 0.99 -24.91 -11.73
C ASN A 65 -0.31 -25.27 -10.99
N GLU A 66 -1.00 -24.31 -10.37
CA GLU A 66 -2.14 -24.61 -9.49
C GLU A 66 -3.47 -24.22 -10.12
N MET A 67 -3.50 -23.20 -10.98
CA MET A 67 -4.72 -22.78 -11.71
C MET A 67 -4.77 -23.33 -13.14
N HIS A 68 -3.73 -24.03 -13.58
CA HIS A 68 -3.59 -24.69 -14.89
C HIS A 68 -3.79 -23.76 -16.09
N PHE A 69 -3.52 -22.47 -15.95
CA PHE A 69 -3.53 -21.58 -17.11
C PHE A 69 -2.26 -21.78 -17.95
N PRO A 70 -2.36 -21.68 -19.29
CA PRO A 70 -1.19 -21.77 -20.16
C PRO A 70 -0.21 -20.62 -19.87
N LEU A 71 1.09 -20.88 -20.03
CA LEU A 71 2.15 -19.95 -19.66
C LEU A 71 1.98 -18.53 -20.24
N SER A 72 1.51 -18.42 -21.49
CA SER A 72 1.22 -17.13 -22.14
C SER A 72 0.12 -16.34 -21.42
N LYS A 73 -0.94 -17.02 -20.98
CA LYS A 73 -2.04 -16.42 -20.22
C LYS A 73 -1.59 -16.07 -18.79
N SER A 74 -0.78 -16.92 -18.16
CA SER A 74 -0.20 -16.67 -16.84
C SER A 74 0.70 -15.42 -16.84
N ALA A 75 1.57 -15.27 -17.84
CA ALA A 75 2.40 -14.08 -18.01
C ALA A 75 1.54 -12.82 -18.17
N ASN A 76 0.53 -12.86 -19.04
CA ASN A 76 -0.39 -11.74 -19.23
C ASN A 76 -1.13 -11.36 -17.94
N ILE A 77 -1.58 -12.34 -17.15
CA ILE A 77 -2.25 -12.09 -15.86
C ILE A 77 -1.32 -11.34 -14.91
N VAL A 78 -0.07 -11.78 -14.78
CA VAL A 78 0.92 -11.14 -13.89
C VAL A 78 1.27 -9.73 -14.38
N THR A 79 1.52 -9.54 -15.68
CA THR A 79 1.82 -8.21 -16.24
C THR A 79 0.62 -7.27 -16.10
N ASN A 80 -0.61 -7.75 -16.34
CA ASN A 80 -1.82 -6.96 -16.15
C ASN A 80 -2.03 -6.60 -14.68
N PHE A 81 -1.75 -7.51 -13.75
CA PHE A 81 -1.80 -7.24 -12.31
C PHE A 81 -0.85 -6.11 -11.92
N VAL A 82 0.43 -6.20 -12.33
CA VAL A 82 1.44 -5.16 -12.08
C VAL A 82 1.03 -3.83 -12.71
N GLY A 83 0.56 -3.84 -13.97
CA GLY A 83 0.08 -2.64 -14.64
C GLY A 83 -1.12 -2.01 -13.93
N THR A 84 -2.04 -2.83 -13.41
CA THR A 84 -3.21 -2.36 -12.66
C THR A 84 -2.79 -1.70 -11.35
N VAL A 85 -1.81 -2.26 -10.63
CA VAL A 85 -1.25 -1.63 -9.42
C VAL A 85 -0.78 -0.21 -9.72
N PHE A 86 0.02 -0.02 -10.78
CA PHE A 86 0.53 1.30 -11.15
C PHE A 86 -0.56 2.30 -11.55
N LEU A 87 -1.57 1.85 -12.31
CA LEU A 87 -2.70 2.70 -12.66
C LEU A 87 -3.52 3.10 -11.42
N LEU A 88 -3.74 2.16 -10.50
CA LEU A 88 -4.46 2.43 -9.26
C LEU A 88 -3.65 3.30 -8.29
N SER A 89 -2.32 3.33 -8.39
CA SER A 89 -1.50 4.29 -7.64
C SER A 89 -1.82 5.75 -7.95
N LEU A 90 -2.09 6.07 -9.22
CA LEU A 90 -2.51 7.42 -9.61
C LEU A 90 -3.85 7.78 -8.98
N LEU A 91 -4.79 6.82 -8.99
CA LEU A 91 -6.11 6.98 -8.39
C LEU A 91 -6.04 7.11 -6.86
N GLY A 92 -5.18 6.32 -6.21
CA GLY A 92 -5.01 6.36 -4.76
C GLY A 92 -4.37 7.65 -4.25
N GLY A 93 -3.42 8.22 -5.00
CA GLY A 93 -2.88 9.56 -4.70
C GLY A 93 -3.98 10.62 -4.80
N PHE A 94 -4.75 10.61 -5.89
CA PHE A 94 -5.87 11.54 -6.07
C PHE A 94 -6.93 11.45 -4.95
N LEU A 95 -7.30 10.23 -4.53
CA LEU A 95 -8.26 10.01 -3.45
C LEU A 95 -7.75 10.51 -2.10
N SER A 96 -6.46 10.30 -1.80
CA SER A 96 -5.83 10.81 -0.59
C SER A 96 -5.86 12.33 -0.56
N ASP A 97 -5.42 12.98 -1.63
CA ASP A 97 -5.28 14.44 -1.67
C ASP A 97 -6.64 15.14 -1.63
N SER A 98 -7.64 14.56 -2.30
CA SER A 98 -8.94 15.20 -2.51
C SER A 98 -9.95 14.96 -1.38
N TYR A 99 -9.98 13.75 -0.79
CA TYR A 99 -11.11 13.34 0.06
C TYR A 99 -10.70 12.77 1.42
N LEU A 100 -9.76 11.82 1.45
CA LEU A 100 -9.54 10.97 2.63
C LEU A 100 -8.38 11.43 3.51
N GLY A 101 -7.37 12.09 2.94
CA GLY A 101 -6.07 12.30 3.57
C GLY A 101 -5.22 11.03 3.60
N SER A 102 -3.90 11.20 3.72
CA SER A 102 -2.95 10.10 3.51
C SER A 102 -3.08 8.99 4.56
N PHE A 103 -3.29 9.32 5.84
CA PHE A 103 -3.42 8.32 6.91
C PHE A 103 -4.62 7.39 6.71
N TRP A 104 -5.81 7.95 6.49
CA TRP A 104 -7.02 7.16 6.26
C TRP A 104 -6.95 6.37 4.97
N THR A 105 -6.35 6.93 3.92
CA THR A 105 -6.13 6.22 2.66
C THR A 105 -5.25 4.98 2.88
N MET A 106 -4.11 5.12 3.55
CA MET A 106 -3.25 3.97 3.87
C MET A 106 -3.98 2.92 4.72
N LEU A 107 -4.77 3.35 5.71
CA LEU A 107 -5.47 2.42 6.60
C LEU A 107 -6.56 1.63 5.85
N ILE A 108 -7.41 2.32 5.09
CA ILE A 108 -8.52 1.69 4.34
C ILE A 108 -7.97 0.76 3.26
N PHE A 109 -7.06 1.27 2.43
CA PHE A 109 -6.52 0.49 1.32
C PHE A 109 -5.58 -0.62 1.78
N GLY A 110 -4.92 -0.46 2.93
CA GLY A 110 -4.15 -1.55 3.52
C GLY A 110 -5.02 -2.68 4.06
N ILE A 111 -6.20 -2.38 4.62
CA ILE A 111 -7.19 -3.42 4.98
C ILE A 111 -7.72 -4.12 3.73
N VAL A 112 -7.96 -3.38 2.64
CA VAL A 112 -8.35 -3.95 1.34
C VAL A 112 -7.26 -4.88 0.81
N GLU A 113 -5.98 -4.47 0.87
CA GLU A 113 -4.84 -5.30 0.48
C GLU A 113 -4.76 -6.58 1.32
N LEU A 114 -4.87 -6.46 2.64
CA LEU A 114 -4.89 -7.59 3.57
C LEU A 114 -6.02 -8.57 3.22
N SER A 115 -7.22 -8.06 2.92
CA SER A 115 -8.35 -8.91 2.52
C SER A 115 -8.04 -9.70 1.24
N GLY A 116 -7.35 -9.08 0.28
CA GLY A 116 -6.89 -9.74 -0.94
C GLY A 116 -5.90 -10.86 -0.66
N PHE A 117 -4.89 -10.63 0.21
CA PHE A 117 -3.94 -11.68 0.60
C PHE A 117 -4.61 -12.82 1.36
N VAL A 118 -5.55 -12.52 2.26
CA VAL A 118 -6.33 -13.54 2.99
C VAL A 118 -7.16 -14.37 2.01
N LEU A 119 -7.82 -13.75 1.03
CA LEU A 119 -8.57 -14.48 0.01
C LEU A 119 -7.67 -15.36 -0.85
N LEU A 120 -6.49 -14.88 -1.26
CA LEU A 120 -5.50 -15.69 -1.98
C LEU A 120 -5.03 -16.87 -1.12
N SER A 121 -4.78 -16.66 0.17
CA SER A 121 -4.37 -17.72 1.09
C SER A 121 -5.47 -18.76 1.31
N ILE A 122 -6.73 -18.35 1.49
CA ILE A 122 -7.87 -19.25 1.62
C ILE A 122 -8.09 -20.06 0.34
N GLN A 123 -8.05 -19.40 -0.82
CA GLN A 123 -8.15 -20.08 -2.11
C GLN A 123 -7.01 -21.07 -2.30
N ALA A 124 -5.82 -20.73 -1.80
CA ALA A 124 -4.67 -21.58 -1.86
C ALA A 124 -4.78 -22.79 -0.91
N HIS A 125 -5.35 -22.60 0.27
CA HIS A 125 -5.45 -23.67 1.25
C HIS A 125 -6.59 -24.67 0.97
N LEU A 126 -7.68 -24.21 0.36
CA LEU A 126 -8.87 -25.03 0.15
C LEU A 126 -8.83 -25.76 -1.22
N PRO A 127 -8.68 -27.11 -1.25
CA PRO A 127 -8.60 -27.87 -2.49
C PRO A 127 -9.89 -27.81 -3.32
N GLN A 128 -11.04 -27.49 -2.69
CA GLN A 128 -12.31 -27.29 -3.39
C GLN A 128 -12.31 -26.04 -4.29
N LEU A 129 -11.48 -25.05 -3.96
CA LEU A 129 -11.37 -23.77 -4.68
C LEU A 129 -10.28 -23.79 -5.77
N ARG A 130 -9.58 -24.93 -5.93
CA ARG A 130 -8.58 -25.18 -6.96
C ARG A 130 -9.05 -26.27 -7.94
N PRO A 131 -8.59 -26.25 -9.20
CA PRO A 131 -8.75 -27.40 -10.09
C PRO A 131 -8.01 -28.63 -9.52
N PRO A 132 -8.44 -29.87 -9.85
CA PRO A 132 -7.79 -31.09 -9.38
C PRO A 132 -6.33 -31.15 -9.85
N PRO A 133 -5.39 -31.65 -9.04
CA PRO A 133 -3.96 -31.60 -9.34
C PRO A 133 -3.66 -32.28 -10.67
N CYS A 134 -3.00 -31.56 -11.57
CA CYS A 134 -2.68 -32.03 -12.91
C CYS A 134 -1.26 -31.60 -13.29
N ASN A 135 -0.53 -32.46 -13.98
CA ASN A 135 0.85 -32.15 -14.37
C ASN A 135 0.87 -31.38 -15.69
N MET A 136 0.94 -30.05 -15.61
CA MET A 136 0.99 -29.15 -16.78
C MET A 136 2.22 -29.37 -17.69
N ILE A 137 3.22 -30.14 -17.24
CA ILE A 137 4.44 -30.44 -17.99
C ILE A 137 4.26 -31.68 -18.88
N SER A 138 3.35 -32.59 -18.51
CA SER A 138 3.03 -33.78 -19.29
C SER A 138 2.05 -33.43 -20.42
N LYS A 139 2.49 -33.50 -21.68
CA LYS A 139 1.66 -33.20 -22.88
C LYS A 139 0.45 -34.13 -23.06
N GLU A 140 0.37 -35.22 -22.29
CA GLU A 140 -0.67 -36.26 -22.40
C GLU A 140 -1.88 -35.99 -21.49
N ASP A 141 -1.75 -35.10 -20.50
CA ASP A 141 -2.85 -34.73 -19.60
C ASP A 141 -3.49 -33.41 -20.06
N HIS A 142 -4.76 -33.47 -20.52
CA HIS A 142 -5.57 -32.27 -20.72
C HIS A 142 -6.01 -31.70 -19.37
N CYS A 143 -5.14 -30.90 -18.75
CA CYS A 143 -5.46 -30.22 -17.50
C CYS A 143 -6.63 -29.24 -17.70
N MET A 144 -7.63 -29.33 -16.83
CA MET A 144 -8.76 -28.40 -16.82
C MET A 144 -8.33 -27.07 -16.20
N GLU A 145 -8.43 -25.99 -16.98
CA GLU A 145 -8.25 -24.62 -16.49
C GLU A 145 -9.24 -24.31 -15.36
N ALA A 146 -8.81 -23.49 -14.40
CA ALA A 146 -9.73 -22.94 -13.41
C ALA A 146 -10.84 -22.14 -14.11
N ASN A 147 -12.10 -22.59 -13.98
CA ASN A 147 -13.26 -21.96 -14.62
C ASN A 147 -14.37 -21.64 -13.60
N GLY A 148 -15.24 -20.70 -13.97
CA GLY A 148 -16.37 -20.26 -13.17
C GLY A 148 -15.94 -19.64 -11.83
N PHE A 149 -16.54 -20.12 -10.75
CA PHE A 149 -16.39 -19.56 -9.40
C PHE A 149 -14.92 -19.51 -8.91
N LYS A 150 -14.11 -20.53 -9.26
CA LYS A 150 -12.69 -20.61 -8.85
C LYS A 150 -11.86 -19.49 -9.47
N ALA A 151 -12.09 -19.18 -10.75
CA ALA A 151 -11.43 -18.10 -11.45
C ALA A 151 -11.91 -16.73 -10.93
N THR A 152 -13.21 -16.57 -10.68
CA THR A 152 -13.77 -15.31 -10.16
C THR A 152 -13.16 -14.94 -8.82
N ILE A 153 -13.05 -15.88 -7.87
CA ILE A 153 -12.44 -15.62 -6.56
C ILE A 153 -10.96 -15.22 -6.73
N PHE A 154 -10.24 -15.89 -7.62
CA PHE A 154 -8.84 -15.59 -7.89
C PHE A 154 -8.64 -14.16 -8.42
N PHE A 155 -9.39 -13.78 -9.46
CA PHE A 155 -9.30 -12.43 -10.02
C PHE A 155 -9.78 -11.38 -9.03
N LEU A 156 -10.83 -11.66 -8.26
CA LEU A 156 -11.28 -10.76 -7.19
C LEU A 156 -10.16 -10.52 -6.17
N ALA A 157 -9.52 -11.59 -5.68
CA ALA A 157 -8.45 -11.49 -4.72
C ALA A 157 -7.23 -10.73 -5.29
N LEU A 158 -6.84 -11.00 -6.54
CA LEU A 158 -5.78 -10.27 -7.24
C LEU A 158 -6.09 -8.78 -7.37
N TYR A 159 -7.31 -8.43 -7.78
CA TYR A 159 -7.67 -7.02 -7.96
C TYR A 159 -7.82 -6.29 -6.62
N LEU A 160 -8.19 -6.98 -5.53
CA LEU A 160 -8.17 -6.41 -4.18
C LEU A 160 -6.75 -6.10 -3.73
N VAL A 161 -5.80 -7.03 -3.94
CA VAL A 161 -4.37 -6.77 -3.68
C VAL A 161 -3.88 -5.60 -4.55
N ALA A 162 -4.24 -5.58 -5.83
CA ALA A 162 -3.81 -4.52 -6.75
C ALA A 162 -4.33 -3.14 -6.33
N LEU A 163 -5.60 -3.07 -5.93
CA LEU A 163 -6.25 -1.85 -5.45
C LEU A 163 -5.64 -1.36 -4.14
N GLY A 164 -5.44 -2.27 -3.19
CA GLY A 164 -4.84 -1.96 -1.90
C GLY A 164 -3.41 -1.46 -2.03
N SER A 165 -2.53 -2.27 -2.64
CA SER A 165 -1.11 -1.94 -2.82
C SER A 165 -0.91 -0.69 -3.68
N GLY A 166 -1.67 -0.56 -4.78
CA GLY A 166 -1.63 0.62 -5.64
C GLY A 166 -1.95 1.89 -4.86
N CYS A 167 -3.03 1.91 -4.10
CA CYS A 167 -3.41 3.10 -3.34
C CYS A 167 -2.55 3.35 -2.10
N LEU A 168 -1.92 2.33 -1.51
CA LEU A 168 -1.14 2.46 -0.29
C LEU A 168 0.26 3.03 -0.55
N LYS A 169 0.97 2.53 -1.57
CA LYS A 169 2.36 2.90 -1.88
C LYS A 169 2.65 4.41 -2.00
N PRO A 170 1.95 5.18 -2.86
CA PRO A 170 2.25 6.60 -3.04
C PRO A 170 1.98 7.40 -1.75
N ASN A 171 0.93 7.03 -1.03
CA ASN A 171 0.50 7.70 0.20
C ASN A 171 1.45 7.44 1.36
N MET A 172 2.11 6.30 1.40
CA MET A 172 3.11 5.97 2.42
C MET A 172 4.35 6.87 2.33
N ILE A 173 4.87 7.08 1.11
CA ILE A 173 6.02 7.96 0.91
C ILE A 173 5.66 9.41 1.24
N ALA A 174 4.52 9.90 0.73
CA ALA A 174 4.02 11.24 1.00
C ALA A 174 3.79 11.47 2.50
N HIS A 175 3.09 10.54 3.17
CA HIS A 175 2.77 10.66 4.58
C HIS A 175 4.02 10.66 5.47
N GLY A 176 5.03 9.84 5.14
CA GLY A 176 6.27 9.85 5.90
C GLY A 176 7.11 11.11 5.68
N ALA A 177 7.06 11.72 4.49
CA ALA A 177 7.67 13.02 4.24
C ALA A 177 6.97 14.14 5.04
N ASP A 178 5.64 14.09 5.15
CA ASP A 178 4.81 15.04 5.91
C ASP A 178 5.12 15.04 7.43
N GLN A 179 5.86 14.04 7.94
CA GLN A 179 6.28 14.01 9.33
C GLN A 179 7.36 15.05 9.65
N PHE A 180 8.05 15.60 8.64
CA PHE A 180 9.11 16.60 8.82
C PHE A 180 8.56 18.00 8.52
N GLY A 181 8.50 18.85 9.56
CA GLY A 181 8.00 20.22 9.43
C GLY A 181 8.98 21.19 8.78
N ASN A 182 8.44 22.26 8.17
CA ASN A 182 9.21 23.31 7.48
C ASN A 182 9.89 24.33 8.41
N ASP A 183 9.65 24.25 9.72
CA ASP A 183 10.13 25.24 10.69
C ASP A 183 11.55 24.96 11.22
N ASP A 184 12.19 23.87 10.76
CA ASP A 184 13.51 23.43 11.23
C ASP A 184 14.62 23.76 10.20
N PRO A 185 15.71 24.47 10.58
CA PRO A 185 16.78 24.84 9.65
C PRO A 185 17.57 23.63 9.08
N ASP A 186 17.54 22.48 9.75
CA ASP A 186 18.14 21.22 9.28
C ASP A 186 17.15 20.27 8.58
N GLN A 187 15.96 20.75 8.19
CA GLN A 187 14.90 19.92 7.59
C GLN A 187 15.40 19.13 6.37
N SER A 188 16.11 19.79 5.45
CA SER A 188 16.61 19.15 4.21
C SER A 188 17.48 17.92 4.50
N LYS A 189 18.36 18.00 5.52
CA LYS A 189 19.19 16.87 5.94
C LYS A 189 18.36 15.74 6.56
N LYS A 190 17.38 16.07 7.40
CA LYS A 190 16.47 15.09 8.03
C LYS A 190 15.62 14.37 6.97
N LEU A 191 15.11 15.11 5.99
CA LEU A 191 14.31 14.59 4.89
C LEU A 191 15.15 13.70 3.95
N SER A 192 16.39 14.11 3.63
CA SER A 192 17.32 13.28 2.87
C SER A 192 17.64 11.98 3.60
N THR A 193 17.87 12.05 4.91
CA THR A 193 18.09 10.85 5.75
C THR A 193 16.86 9.95 5.76
N TYR A 194 15.66 10.52 5.83
CA TYR A 194 14.41 9.76 5.72
C TYR A 194 14.31 9.04 4.37
N PHE A 195 14.49 9.71 3.25
CA PHE A 195 14.40 9.08 1.93
C PHE A 195 15.48 8.01 1.73
N ASN A 196 16.71 8.24 2.20
CA ASN A 196 17.77 7.23 2.18
C ASN A 196 17.38 6.01 3.01
N THR A 197 16.81 6.23 4.20
CA THR A 197 16.35 5.14 5.08
C THR A 197 15.14 4.40 4.48
N ALA A 198 14.23 5.13 3.81
CA ALA A 198 13.10 4.55 3.09
C ALA A 198 13.54 3.64 1.96
N TYR A 199 14.50 4.10 1.16
CA TYR A 199 15.08 3.29 0.09
C TYR A 199 15.78 2.04 0.63
N PHE A 200 16.56 2.19 1.70
CA PHE A 200 17.19 1.05 2.37
C PHE A 200 16.16 0.05 2.90
N SER A 201 15.10 0.54 3.56
CA SER A 201 13.98 -0.27 4.07
C SER A 201 13.27 -1.04 2.96
N PHE A 202 13.04 -0.38 1.81
CA PHE A 202 12.47 -1.00 0.62
C PHE A 202 13.35 -2.15 0.11
N SER A 203 14.65 -1.90 -0.07
CA SER A 203 15.58 -2.93 -0.55
C SER A 203 15.71 -4.11 0.40
N VAL A 204 15.69 -3.87 1.72
CA VAL A 204 15.73 -4.96 2.73
C VAL A 204 14.45 -5.79 2.67
N GLY A 205 13.27 -5.16 2.59
CA GLY A 205 12.00 -5.87 2.48
C GLY A 205 11.92 -6.72 1.20
N GLU A 206 12.38 -6.18 0.07
CA GLU A 206 12.46 -6.90 -1.20
C GLU A 206 13.45 -8.08 -1.15
N LEU A 207 14.63 -7.88 -0.56
CA LEU A 207 15.63 -8.94 -0.37
C LEU A 207 15.05 -10.10 0.45
N ILE A 208 14.36 -9.81 1.55
CA ILE A 208 13.73 -10.84 2.40
C ILE A 208 12.62 -11.55 1.64
N ALA A 209 11.81 -10.84 0.87
CA ALA A 209 10.76 -11.44 0.05
C ALA A 209 11.32 -12.43 -0.98
N LEU A 210 12.30 -11.99 -1.76
CA LEU A 210 12.88 -12.78 -2.85
C LEU A 210 13.71 -13.98 -2.39
N THR A 211 14.15 -13.97 -1.12
CA THR A 211 14.95 -15.06 -0.54
C THR A 211 14.11 -15.93 0.38
N VAL A 212 13.71 -15.40 1.54
CA VAL A 212 13.04 -16.15 2.61
C VAL A 212 11.62 -16.53 2.19
N LEU A 213 10.81 -15.59 1.70
CA LEU A 213 9.42 -15.90 1.35
C LEU A 213 9.31 -16.80 0.11
N VAL A 214 10.12 -16.54 -0.91
CA VAL A 214 10.21 -17.43 -2.08
C VAL A 214 10.66 -18.84 -1.67
N TRP A 215 11.61 -18.96 -0.75
CA TRP A 215 12.04 -20.26 -0.23
C TRP A 215 10.91 -20.97 0.54
N VAL A 216 10.15 -20.24 1.38
CA VAL A 216 8.98 -20.78 2.08
C VAL A 216 7.91 -21.24 1.09
N GLN A 217 7.60 -20.43 0.07
CA GLN A 217 6.64 -20.75 -1.00
C GLN A 217 7.03 -22.02 -1.76
N THR A 218 8.33 -22.16 -2.08
CA THR A 218 8.83 -23.30 -2.86
C THR A 218 8.87 -24.59 -2.03
N ARG A 219 9.19 -24.51 -0.74
CA ARG A 219 9.32 -25.70 0.13
C ARG A 219 8.00 -26.13 0.76
N SER A 220 7.21 -25.18 1.24
CA SER A 220 6.04 -25.44 2.10
C SER A 220 4.72 -25.28 1.35
N GLY A 221 4.76 -24.85 0.09
CA GLY A 221 3.57 -24.61 -0.73
C GLY A 221 3.15 -23.14 -0.79
N MET A 222 2.33 -22.83 -1.79
CA MET A 222 1.86 -21.47 -2.06
C MET A 222 0.85 -20.98 -1.03
N ASP A 223 0.09 -21.89 -0.41
CA ASP A 223 -0.87 -21.60 0.65
C ASP A 223 -0.20 -20.98 1.88
N VAL A 224 0.90 -21.57 2.33
CA VAL A 224 1.73 -21.04 3.41
C VAL A 224 2.35 -19.71 2.98
N GLY A 225 2.84 -19.61 1.74
CA GLY A 225 3.42 -18.39 1.20
C GLY A 225 2.47 -17.17 1.24
N PHE A 226 1.26 -17.32 0.71
CA PHE A 226 0.25 -16.27 0.76
C PHE A 226 -0.20 -15.98 2.20
N GLY A 227 -0.26 -16.99 3.06
CA GLY A 227 -0.54 -16.81 4.48
C GLY A 227 0.51 -15.96 5.19
N VAL A 228 1.80 -16.18 4.89
CA VAL A 228 2.89 -15.37 5.44
C VAL A 228 2.86 -13.94 4.89
N SER A 229 2.56 -13.74 3.60
CA SER A 229 2.34 -12.38 3.05
C SER A 229 1.17 -11.67 3.73
N ALA A 230 0.06 -12.37 4.00
CA ALA A 230 -1.07 -11.81 4.75
C ALA A 230 -0.66 -11.43 6.17
N ALA A 231 0.10 -12.29 6.87
CA ALA A 231 0.60 -12.00 8.21
C ALA A 231 1.56 -10.80 8.22
N ALA A 232 2.47 -10.71 7.25
CA ALA A 232 3.37 -9.57 7.09
C ALA A 232 2.60 -8.26 6.92
N MET A 233 1.60 -8.24 6.03
CA MET A 233 0.77 -7.06 5.83
C MET A 233 -0.06 -6.70 7.07
N ALA A 234 -0.60 -7.69 7.78
CA ALA A 234 -1.31 -7.47 9.05
C ALA A 234 -0.40 -6.85 10.11
N VAL A 235 0.85 -7.31 10.24
CA VAL A 235 1.84 -6.71 11.13
C VAL A 235 2.14 -5.26 10.71
N GLY A 236 2.31 -5.00 9.42
CA GLY A 236 2.48 -3.64 8.88
C GLY A 236 1.32 -2.71 9.25
N LEU A 237 0.08 -3.16 9.13
CA LEU A 237 -1.10 -2.41 9.53
C LEU A 237 -1.17 -2.12 11.03
N VAL A 238 -0.83 -3.10 11.87
CA VAL A 238 -0.76 -2.91 13.32
C VAL A 238 0.28 -1.84 13.67
N ILE A 239 1.43 -1.86 13.01
CA ILE A 239 2.49 -0.85 13.17
C ILE A 239 1.98 0.54 12.74
N LEU A 240 1.26 0.63 11.62
CA LEU A 240 0.65 1.89 11.16
C LEU A 240 -0.33 2.44 12.22
N ILE A 241 -1.22 1.59 12.75
CA ILE A 241 -2.20 1.98 13.77
C ILE A 241 -1.51 2.42 15.08
N CYS A 242 -0.49 1.69 15.53
CA CYS A 242 0.31 2.05 16.71
C CYS A 242 0.98 3.42 16.55
N GLY A 243 1.41 3.76 15.33
CA GLY A 243 2.00 5.07 15.01
C GLY A 243 1.00 6.23 15.00
N ALA A 244 -0.31 5.98 14.98
CA ALA A 244 -1.35 7.01 14.85
C ALA A 244 -1.27 8.13 15.90
N PHE A 245 -0.78 7.82 17.11
CA PHE A 245 -0.59 8.80 18.19
C PHE A 245 0.61 9.74 17.99
N PHE A 246 1.50 9.43 17.05
CA PHE A 246 2.72 10.19 16.78
C PHE A 246 2.67 10.91 15.43
N TYR A 247 1.75 10.54 14.54
CA TYR A 247 1.68 11.14 13.21
C TYR A 247 1.20 12.59 13.22
N ARG A 248 1.76 13.33 12.28
CA ARG A 248 1.32 14.64 11.84
C ARG A 248 0.54 14.42 10.53
N ASN A 249 -0.79 14.56 10.58
CA ASN A 249 -1.65 14.34 9.41
C ASN A 249 -1.92 15.66 8.70
N LYS A 250 -1.74 15.67 7.39
CA LYS A 250 -2.16 16.77 6.54
C LYS A 250 -3.66 16.62 6.23
N PRO A 251 -4.49 17.65 6.48
CA PRO A 251 -5.91 17.59 6.10
C PRO A 251 -6.05 17.53 4.57
N PRO A 252 -7.12 16.92 4.04
CA PRO A 252 -7.37 16.84 2.60
C PRO A 252 -7.46 18.26 2.01
N GLN A 253 -6.78 18.49 0.88
CA GLN A 253 -6.67 19.81 0.26
C GLN A 253 -7.84 20.14 -0.68
N GLY A 254 -8.82 19.23 -0.81
CA GLY A 254 -9.92 19.32 -1.75
C GLY A 254 -9.52 18.88 -3.16
N SER A 255 -10.51 18.75 -4.06
CA SER A 255 -10.25 18.26 -5.42
C SER A 255 -9.58 19.33 -6.29
N ILE A 256 -8.50 18.94 -6.99
CA ILE A 256 -7.78 19.77 -7.98
C ILE A 256 -8.72 20.21 -9.13
N PHE A 257 -9.82 19.49 -9.35
CA PHE A 257 -10.81 19.82 -10.37
C PHE A 257 -11.85 20.86 -9.91
N THR A 258 -12.01 21.08 -8.60
CA THR A 258 -12.99 22.06 -8.10
C THR A 258 -12.66 23.51 -8.52
N PRO A 259 -11.39 23.95 -8.52
CA PRO A 259 -11.00 25.24 -9.09
C PRO A 259 -11.24 25.32 -10.61
N ILE A 260 -11.00 24.23 -11.35
CA ILE A 260 -11.13 24.18 -12.82
C ILE A 260 -12.61 24.22 -13.23
N ALA A 261 -13.50 23.54 -12.50
CA ALA A 261 -14.93 23.54 -12.76
C ALA A 261 -15.65 24.83 -12.33
N ARG A 262 -14.95 25.73 -11.62
CA ARG A 262 -15.48 27.02 -11.17
C ARG A 262 -15.09 28.19 -12.11
N VAL A 263 -14.37 27.89 -13.20
CA VAL A 263 -14.06 28.79 -14.33
C VAL A 263 -15.04 28.50 -15.46
#